data_AF-A0AAW9J0Q8-F1
#
_entry.id   AF-A0AAW9J0Q8-F1
#
_cell.length_a   1.000
_cell.length_b   1.000
_cell.length_c   1.000
_cell.angle_alpha   90.00
_cell.angle_beta   90.00
_cell.angle_gamma   90.00
#
_symmetry.space_group_name_H-M   'P 1'
#
loop_
_entity.id
_entity.type
_entity.pdbx_description
1 polymer ?
#
loop_
_entity_poly.entity_id
_entity_poly.type
_entity_poly.pdbx_seq_one_letter_code
_entity_poly.pdbx_strand_id
1 'polypeptide(L)'
;NSAIDKEKFNSINVSISYGWKTKIEENEEMLAVFKKAEDYMYRRKLSESTSMRYKTIEVIIKTLYEKNEREEKHSIRVGELCALIASTLNLSDANIRELRTAGLMHDIGKIAIDGKILNKPSSLSDSEWLEIKRHPEIGYRILSSLNEYAPIAEYA
;
A
#
# COMPACT_ATOMS: atom_id res chain seq x y z
N ASN A 1 -18.13 -13.62 2.62
CA ASN A 1 -17.02 -12.92 3.28
C ASN A 1 -17.44 -11.97 4.38
N SER A 2 -18.61 -11.30 4.31
CA SER A 2 -19.06 -10.37 5.37
C SER A 2 -19.14 -10.91 6.80
N ALA A 3 -19.26 -12.24 6.99
CA ALA A 3 -19.22 -12.86 8.31
C ALA A 3 -17.79 -12.99 8.88
N ILE A 4 -16.79 -13.27 8.04
CA ILE A 4 -15.38 -13.43 8.43
C ILE A 4 -14.66 -12.08 8.44
N ASP A 5 -15.09 -11.11 7.62
CA ASP A 5 -14.50 -9.76 7.59
C ASP A 5 -14.62 -9.01 8.94
N LYS A 6 -15.48 -9.50 9.85
CA LYS A 6 -15.64 -8.96 11.21
C LYS A 6 -14.76 -9.65 12.25
N GLU A 7 -14.17 -10.79 11.91
CA GLU A 7 -13.29 -11.55 12.79
C GLU A 7 -11.89 -10.94 12.77
N LYS A 8 -11.44 -10.52 13.94
CA LYS A 8 -10.08 -10.00 14.16
C LYS A 8 -9.34 -10.93 15.08
N PHE A 9 -8.16 -11.36 14.67
CA PHE A 9 -7.24 -12.04 15.56
C PHE A 9 -6.16 -11.04 15.98
N ASN A 10 -6.23 -10.58 17.23
CA ASN A 10 -5.49 -9.41 17.72
C ASN A 10 -5.76 -8.17 16.84
N SER A 11 -4.73 -7.58 16.24
CA SER A 11 -4.79 -6.45 15.32
C SER A 11 -4.83 -6.86 13.84
N ILE A 12 -4.90 -8.16 13.54
CA ILE A 12 -4.87 -8.68 12.17
C ILE A 12 -6.29 -9.00 11.71
N ASN A 13 -6.68 -8.43 10.57
CA ASN A 13 -7.94 -8.77 9.91
C ASN A 13 -7.79 -10.14 9.24
N VAL A 14 -8.69 -11.08 9.56
CA VAL A 14 -8.69 -12.40 8.94
C VAL A 14 -9.44 -12.33 7.61
N SER A 15 -8.92 -13.01 6.59
CA SER A 15 -9.61 -13.15 5.31
C SER A 15 -9.54 -14.60 4.81
N ILE A 16 -10.60 -15.02 4.12
CA ILE A 16 -10.71 -16.34 3.51
C ILE A 16 -11.21 -16.17 2.08
N SER A 17 -10.54 -16.85 1.15
CA SER A 17 -10.98 -16.95 -0.24
C SER A 17 -11.47 -18.35 -0.52
N TYR A 18 -12.59 -18.46 -1.23
CA TYR A 18 -13.18 -19.73 -1.67
C TYR A 18 -13.55 -19.64 -3.15
N GLY A 19 -13.61 -20.79 -3.81
CA GLY A 19 -14.05 -20.93 -5.19
C GLY A 19 -14.99 -22.12 -5.29
N TRP A 20 -15.95 -22.04 -6.22
CA TRP A 20 -16.92 -23.10 -6.43
C TRP A 20 -17.18 -23.30 -7.92
N LYS A 21 -17.50 -24.54 -8.29
CA LYS A 21 -17.98 -24.92 -9.61
C LYS A 21 -18.97 -26.06 -9.44
N THR A 22 -20.11 -25.94 -10.11
CA THR A 22 -21.13 -26.98 -10.15
C THR A 22 -20.98 -27.78 -11.45
N LYS A 23 -21.06 -29.11 -11.36
CA LYS A 23 -21.18 -30.01 -12.50
C LYS A 23 -22.56 -29.84 -13.14
N ILE A 24 -22.60 -29.51 -14.42
CA ILE A 24 -23.86 -29.21 -15.13
C ILE A 24 -24.22 -30.33 -16.11
N GLU A 25 -23.21 -30.96 -16.73
CA GLU A 25 -23.41 -32.05 -17.69
C GLU A 25 -23.02 -33.40 -17.08
N GLU A 26 -23.63 -34.49 -17.57
CA GLU A 26 -23.36 -35.83 -17.05
C GLU A 26 -21.91 -36.28 -17.33
N ASN A 27 -21.38 -35.90 -18.49
CA ASN A 27 -20.05 -36.24 -19.00
C ASN A 27 -18.90 -35.34 -18.45
N GLU A 28 -19.19 -34.28 -17.69
CA GLU A 28 -18.15 -33.44 -17.10
C GLU A 28 -17.34 -34.24 -16.07
N GLU A 29 -16.02 -34.37 -16.28
CA GLU A 29 -15.15 -35.02 -15.31
C GLU A 29 -15.08 -34.25 -14.00
N MET A 30 -15.26 -34.95 -12.87
CA MET A 30 -15.18 -34.32 -11.54
C MET A 30 -13.84 -33.64 -11.28
N LEU A 31 -12.72 -34.19 -11.76
CA LEU A 31 -11.40 -33.57 -11.63
C LEU A 31 -11.35 -32.20 -12.34
N ALA A 32 -11.97 -32.07 -13.51
CA ALA A 32 -12.06 -30.79 -14.22
C ALA A 32 -12.93 -29.78 -13.47
N VAL A 33 -14.01 -30.24 -12.82
CA VAL A 33 -14.88 -29.42 -11.96
C VAL A 33 -14.10 -28.92 -10.73
N PHE A 34 -13.36 -29.78 -10.04
CA PHE A 34 -12.50 -29.39 -8.91
C PHE A 34 -11.42 -28.39 -9.31
N LYS A 35 -10.70 -28.67 -10.41
CA LYS A 35 -9.66 -27.76 -10.93
C LYS A 35 -10.23 -26.37 -11.21
N LYS A 36 -11.40 -26.27 -11.85
CA LYS A 36 -12.06 -24.98 -12.09
C LYS A 36 -12.43 -24.26 -10.80
N ALA A 37 -12.94 -24.97 -9.79
CA ALA A 37 -13.25 -24.38 -8.48
C ALA A 37 -11.99 -23.84 -7.79
N GLU A 38 -10.88 -24.58 -7.84
CA GLU A 38 -9.58 -24.15 -7.33
C GLU A 38 -9.05 -22.91 -8.09
N ASP A 39 -9.12 -22.90 -9.42
CA ASP A 39 -8.71 -21.75 -10.25
C ASP A 39 -9.53 -20.48 -9.93
N TYR A 40 -10.83 -20.63 -9.61
CA TYR A 40 -11.65 -19.50 -9.16
C TYR A 40 -11.24 -19.02 -7.76
N MET A 41 -10.94 -19.94 -6.84
CA MET A 41 -10.45 -19.60 -5.50
C MET A 41 -9.12 -18.83 -5.59
N TYR A 42 -8.17 -19.31 -6.39
CA TYR A 42 -6.85 -18.68 -6.53
C TYR A 42 -6.94 -17.29 -7.12
N ARG A 43 -7.73 -17.10 -8.19
CA ARG A 43 -7.96 -15.77 -8.77
C ARG A 43 -8.55 -14.80 -7.74
N ARG A 44 -9.53 -15.27 -6.96
CA ARG A 44 -10.12 -14.47 -5.90
C ARG A 44 -9.13 -14.14 -4.78
N LYS A 45 -8.30 -15.10 -4.35
CA LYS A 45 -7.24 -14.89 -3.36
C LYS A 45 -6.22 -13.84 -3.79
N LEU A 46 -5.79 -13.87 -5.05
CA LEU A 46 -4.87 -12.87 -5.58
C LEU A 46 -5.48 -11.46 -5.59
N SER A 47 -6.75 -11.34 -6.00
CA SER A 47 -7.46 -10.07 -5.99
C SER A 47 -7.72 -9.55 -4.57
N GLU A 48 -8.19 -10.41 -3.66
CA GLU A 48 -8.51 -10.04 -2.27
C GLU A 48 -7.23 -9.67 -1.50
N SER A 49 -6.15 -10.46 -1.62
CA SER A 49 -4.87 -10.14 -0.98
C SER A 49 -4.28 -8.82 -1.45
N THR A 50 -4.41 -8.52 -2.75
CA THR A 50 -3.98 -7.24 -3.32
C THR A 50 -4.82 -6.10 -2.75
N SER A 51 -6.15 -6.20 -2.78
CA SER A 51 -7.05 -5.20 -2.21
C SER A 51 -6.80 -4.94 -0.72
N MET A 52 -6.51 -5.98 0.06
CA MET A 52 -6.17 -5.81 1.48
C MET A 52 -4.87 -5.03 1.68
N ARG A 53 -3.82 -5.33 0.89
CA ARG A 53 -2.55 -4.61 0.98
C ARG A 53 -2.72 -3.13 0.64
N TYR A 54 -3.53 -2.77 -0.37
CA TYR A 54 -3.89 -1.37 -0.63
C TYR A 54 -4.51 -0.69 0.59
N LYS A 55 -5.53 -1.32 1.19
CA LYS A 55 -6.19 -0.79 2.38
C LYS A 55 -5.22 -0.63 3.54
N THR A 56 -4.27 -1.54 3.71
CA THR A 56 -3.22 -1.42 4.74
C THR A 56 -2.35 -0.19 4.50
N ILE A 57 -1.92 0.07 3.26
CA ILE A 57 -1.13 1.27 2.94
C ILE A 57 -1.95 2.55 3.15
N GLU A 58 -3.22 2.57 2.74
CA GLU A 58 -4.12 3.70 3.02
C GLU A 58 -4.24 3.99 4.51
N VAL A 59 -4.39 2.95 5.34
CA VAL A 59 -4.44 3.09 6.80
C VAL A 59 -3.11 3.62 7.34
N ILE A 60 -1.96 3.17 6.83
CA ILE A 60 -0.64 3.68 7.22
C ILE A 60 -0.52 5.17 6.91
N ILE A 61 -0.85 5.59 5.68
CA ILE A 61 -0.81 6.98 5.25
C ILE A 61 -1.72 7.84 6.13
N LYS A 62 -2.97 7.40 6.33
CA LYS A 62 -3.92 8.11 7.17
C LYS A 62 -3.42 8.25 8.61
N THR A 63 -2.84 7.19 9.17
CA THR A 63 -2.28 7.22 10.54
C THR A 63 -1.10 8.18 10.64
N LEU A 64 -0.24 8.23 9.61
CA LEU A 64 0.89 9.18 9.57
C LEU A 64 0.37 10.62 9.59
N TYR A 65 -0.64 10.93 8.78
CA TYR A 65 -1.23 12.25 8.68
C TYR A 65 -2.01 12.66 9.94
N GLU A 66 -2.74 11.73 10.55
CA GLU A 66 -3.41 11.95 11.85
C GLU A 66 -2.40 12.26 12.96
N LYS A 67 -1.21 11.64 12.92
CA LYS A 67 -0.11 11.94 13.86
C LYS A 67 0.64 13.22 13.52
N ASN A 68 0.62 13.65 12.26
CA ASN A 68 1.40 14.78 11.77
C ASN A 68 0.73 15.48 10.58
N GLU A 69 -0.12 16.48 10.88
CA GLU A 69 -0.82 17.27 9.87
C GLU A 69 0.15 18.04 8.94
N ARG A 70 1.36 18.35 9.40
CA ARG A 70 2.39 19.00 8.57
C ARG A 70 2.84 18.08 7.43
N GLU A 71 2.98 16.78 7.71
CA GLU A 71 3.38 15.78 6.72
C GLU A 71 2.29 15.61 5.66
N GLU A 72 1.01 15.61 6.04
CA GLU A 72 -0.10 15.55 5.07
C GLU A 72 -0.02 16.69 4.05
N LYS A 73 0.02 17.94 4.55
CA LYS A 73 0.08 19.11 3.68
C LYS A 73 1.37 19.12 2.86
N HIS A 74 2.47 18.62 3.42
CA HIS A 74 3.75 18.51 2.71
C HIS A 74 3.68 17.52 1.55
N SER A 75 3.26 16.28 1.81
CA SER A 75 3.13 15.24 0.80
C SER A 75 2.18 15.60 -0.32
N ILE A 76 1.04 16.25 -0.01
CA ILE A 76 0.12 16.74 -1.04
C ILE A 76 0.81 17.76 -1.95
N ARG A 77 1.48 18.77 -1.37
CA ARG A 77 2.20 19.79 -2.15
C ARG A 77 3.32 19.20 -2.99
N VAL A 78 4.10 18.26 -2.45
CA VAL A 78 5.18 17.60 -3.17
C VAL A 78 4.62 16.81 -4.35
N GLY A 79 3.58 16.01 -4.13
CA GLY A 79 2.92 15.26 -5.21
C GLY A 79 2.39 16.18 -6.32
N GLU A 80 1.76 17.30 -5.97
CA GLU A 80 1.29 18.30 -6.95
C GLU A 80 2.43 18.95 -7.73
N LEU A 81 3.54 19.29 -7.07
CA LEU A 81 4.73 19.81 -7.73
C LEU A 81 5.35 18.79 -8.68
N CYS A 82 5.45 17.52 -8.28
CA CYS A 82 5.93 16.44 -9.15
C CYS A 82 5.04 16.29 -10.40
N ALA A 83 3.72 16.35 -10.23
CA ALA A 83 2.77 16.30 -11.34
C ALA A 83 2.92 17.50 -12.30
N LEU A 84 3.10 18.70 -11.75
CA LEU A 84 3.28 19.93 -12.53
C LEU A 84 4.60 19.90 -13.32
N ILE A 85 5.69 19.46 -12.70
CA ILE A 85 6.99 19.29 -13.36
C ILE A 85 6.87 18.25 -14.48
N ALA A 86 6.27 17.09 -14.20
CA ALA A 86 6.07 16.03 -15.20
C ALA A 86 5.24 16.50 -16.40
N SER A 87 4.17 17.26 -16.14
CA SER A 87 3.34 17.87 -17.19
C SER A 87 4.12 18.88 -18.03
N THR A 88 4.92 19.73 -17.38
CA THR A 88 5.77 20.72 -18.06
C THR A 88 6.82 20.04 -18.96
N LEU A 89 7.27 18.85 -18.59
CA LEU A 89 8.18 18.02 -19.38
C LEU A 89 7.48 17.22 -20.49
N ASN A 90 6.16 17.40 -20.68
CA ASN A 90 5.33 16.67 -21.65
C ASN A 90 5.39 15.14 -21.49
N LEU A 91 5.48 14.66 -20.24
CA LEU A 91 5.38 13.22 -19.97
C LEU A 91 3.95 12.71 -20.18
N SER A 92 3.81 11.40 -20.33
CA SER A 92 2.50 10.77 -20.46
C SER A 92 1.66 10.95 -19.19
N ASP A 93 0.33 10.97 -19.33
CA ASP A 93 -0.59 11.03 -18.17
C ASP A 93 -0.33 9.91 -17.16
N ALA A 94 0.12 8.74 -17.62
CA ALA A 94 0.52 7.63 -16.76
C ALA A 94 1.72 8.01 -15.87
N ASN A 95 2.78 8.60 -16.45
CA ASN A 95 3.95 9.03 -15.68
C ASN A 95 3.63 10.23 -14.78
N ILE A 96 2.76 11.14 -15.21
CA ILE A 96 2.31 12.26 -14.36
C ILE A 96 1.62 11.73 -13.10
N ARG A 97 0.71 10.75 -13.25
CA ARG A 97 0.05 10.11 -12.09
C ARG A 97 1.05 9.36 -11.21
N GLU A 98 1.98 8.63 -11.81
CA GLU A 98 3.00 7.88 -11.09
C GLU A 98 3.90 8.79 -10.25
N LEU A 99 4.42 9.88 -10.83
CA LEU A 99 5.25 10.87 -10.13
C LEU A 99 4.46 11.62 -9.05
N ARG A 100 3.18 11.90 -9.29
CA ARG A 100 2.29 12.46 -8.25
C ARG A 100 2.19 11.52 -7.05
N THR A 101 1.94 10.24 -7.31
CA THR A 101 1.81 9.21 -6.27
C THR A 101 3.12 9.03 -5.52
N ALA A 102 4.26 9.02 -6.23
CA ALA A 102 5.58 8.96 -5.63
C ALA A 102 5.84 10.12 -4.66
N GLY A 103 5.60 11.37 -5.10
CA GLY A 103 5.74 12.54 -4.23
C GLY A 103 4.81 12.51 -3.03
N LEU A 104 3.60 11.94 -3.17
CA LEU A 104 2.65 11.78 -2.06
C LEU A 104 3.10 10.71 -1.05
N MET A 105 3.79 9.66 -1.50
CA MET A 105 4.16 8.51 -0.68
C MET A 105 5.63 8.49 -0.23
N HIS A 106 6.47 9.41 -0.72
CA HIS A 106 7.92 9.42 -0.49
C HIS A 106 8.31 9.27 0.99
N ASP A 107 7.56 9.95 1.85
CA ASP A 107 7.82 10.00 3.29
C ASP A 107 6.97 9.00 4.11
N ILE A 108 6.30 8.02 3.49
CA ILE A 108 5.41 7.07 4.19
C ILE A 108 6.12 6.33 5.33
N GLY A 109 7.43 6.09 5.22
CA GLY A 109 8.22 5.44 6.25
C GLY A 109 8.35 6.23 7.56
N LYS A 110 8.02 7.53 7.56
CA LYS A 110 7.98 8.34 8.79
C LYS A 110 6.98 7.83 9.82
N ILE A 111 6.04 6.96 9.43
CA ILE A 111 5.10 6.28 10.35
C ILE A 111 5.80 5.52 11.49
N ALA A 112 7.02 5.04 11.24
CA ALA A 112 7.82 4.29 12.21
C ALA A 112 8.67 5.17 13.13
N ILE A 113 8.73 6.48 12.88
CA ILE A 113 9.52 7.44 13.67
C ILE A 113 8.66 7.92 14.84
N ASP A 114 9.25 8.03 16.03
CA ASP A 114 8.57 8.59 17.20
C ASP A 114 8.14 10.03 16.90
N GLY A 115 6.86 10.34 17.16
CA GLY A 115 6.30 11.68 16.96
C GLY A 115 7.02 12.78 17.74
N LYS A 116 7.66 12.47 18.87
CA LYS A 116 8.49 13.41 19.64
C LYS A 116 9.78 13.77 18.92
N ILE A 117 10.36 12.83 18.17
CA ILE A 117 11.55 13.05 17.34
C ILE A 117 11.12 13.82 16.08
N LEU A 118 10.08 13.34 15.41
CA LEU A 118 9.61 13.91 14.15
C LEU A 118 9.12 15.37 14.28
N ASN A 119 8.49 15.71 15.41
CA ASN A 119 7.97 17.06 15.67
C ASN A 119 8.85 17.89 16.62
N LYS A 120 10.10 17.49 16.85
CA LYS A 120 10.99 18.20 17.77
C LYS A 120 11.25 19.63 17.26
N PRO A 121 10.98 20.68 18.07
CA PRO A 121 11.21 22.06 17.65
C PRO A 121 12.68 22.49 17.72
N SER A 122 13.49 21.77 18.51
CA SER A 122 14.93 21.98 18.63
C SER A 122 15.71 21.03 17.73
N SER A 123 17.01 21.30 17.56
CA SER A 123 17.90 20.42 16.80
C SER A 123 17.88 18.99 17.34
N LEU A 124 17.93 18.05 16.42
CA LEU A 124 18.02 16.63 16.71
C LEU A 124 19.44 16.26 17.16
N SER A 125 19.56 15.31 18.07
CA SER A 125 20.82 14.64 18.38
C SER A 125 21.25 13.73 17.21
N ASP A 126 22.50 13.28 17.22
CA ASP A 126 23.00 12.35 16.21
C ASP A 126 22.22 11.03 16.20
N SER A 127 21.79 10.55 17.37
CA SER A 127 20.97 9.34 17.50
C SER A 127 19.56 9.52 16.95
N GLU A 128 18.93 10.68 17.18
CA GLU A 128 17.62 11.03 16.63
C GLU A 128 17.69 11.17 15.11
N TRP A 129 18.77 11.76 14.60
CA TRP A 129 19.05 11.83 13.16
C TRP A 129 19.20 10.45 12.52
N LEU A 130 19.87 9.52 13.20
CA LEU A 130 20.02 8.15 12.71
C LEU A 130 18.66 7.46 12.61
N GLU A 131 17.76 7.71 13.56
CA GLU A 131 16.40 7.19 13.52
C GLU A 131 15.61 7.74 12.34
N ILE A 132 15.64 9.06 12.12
CA ILE A 132 14.97 9.68 10.96
C ILE A 132 15.49 9.11 9.65
N LYS A 133 16.80 8.89 9.51
CA LYS A 133 17.41 8.35 8.28
C LYS A 133 16.95 6.94 7.90
N ARG A 134 16.22 6.25 8.76
CA ARG A 134 15.64 4.92 8.47
C ARG A 134 14.33 5.02 7.68
N HIS A 135 13.66 6.18 7.64
CA HIS A 135 12.36 6.29 6.98
C HIS A 135 12.37 5.89 5.49
N PRO A 136 13.41 6.15 4.66
CA PRO A 136 13.37 5.74 3.26
C PRO A 136 13.39 4.22 3.11
N GLU A 137 14.23 3.53 3.90
CA GLU A 137 14.29 2.06 3.90
C GLU A 137 12.94 1.45 4.32
N ILE A 138 12.30 2.04 5.33
CA ILE A 138 10.99 1.60 5.81
C ILE A 138 9.92 1.87 4.75
N GLY A 139 9.96 3.04 4.11
CA GLY A 139 9.07 3.41 3.01
C GLY A 139 9.18 2.44 1.84
N TYR A 140 10.41 2.13 1.41
CA TYR A 140 10.69 1.12 0.39
C TYR A 140 10.05 -0.23 0.71
N ARG A 141 10.22 -0.74 1.93
CA ARG A 141 9.66 -2.02 2.38
C ARG A 141 8.12 -2.01 2.39
N ILE A 142 7.50 -0.89 2.75
CA ILE A 142 6.04 -0.75 2.74
C ILE A 142 5.52 -0.77 1.30
N LEU A 143 6.10 0.06 0.42
CA LEU A 143 5.64 0.23 -0.96
C LEU A 143 5.91 -1.01 -1.82
N SER A 144 7.08 -1.64 -1.67
CA SER A 144 7.44 -2.89 -2.39
C SER A 144 6.56 -4.09 -2.06
N SER A 145 5.75 -4.02 -1.01
CA SER A 145 4.76 -5.08 -0.70
C SER A 145 3.61 -5.14 -1.72
N LEU A 146 3.42 -4.10 -2.53
CA LEU A 146 2.44 -4.02 -3.62
C LEU A 146 3.15 -3.92 -4.97
N ASN A 147 2.85 -4.86 -5.87
CA ASN A 147 3.44 -4.87 -7.21
C ASN A 147 3.24 -3.56 -8.00
N GLU A 148 2.11 -2.87 -7.81
CA GLU A 148 1.85 -1.58 -8.48
C GLU A 148 2.70 -0.43 -7.92
N TYR A 149 3.08 -0.50 -6.63
CA TYR A 149 3.93 0.51 -5.99
C TYR A 149 5.41 0.12 -5.99
N ALA A 150 5.76 -1.10 -6.37
CA ALA A 150 7.15 -1.54 -6.47
C ALA A 150 8.00 -0.64 -7.37
N PRO A 151 7.53 -0.15 -8.55
CA PRO A 151 8.28 0.83 -9.33
C PRO A 151 8.49 2.13 -8.54
N ILE A 152 7.45 2.62 -7.88
CA ILE A 152 7.46 3.86 -7.10
C ILE A 152 8.42 3.77 -5.93
N ALA A 153 8.53 2.60 -5.28
CA ALA A 153 9.40 2.38 -4.13
C ALA A 153 10.87 2.71 -4.41
N GLU A 154 11.35 2.56 -5.65
CA GLU A 154 12.75 2.80 -6.03
C GLU A 154 13.15 4.29 -5.97
N TYR A 155 12.18 5.21 -6.02
CA TYR A 155 12.42 6.66 -6.06
C TYR A 155 11.49 7.46 -5.15
N ALA A 156 10.70 6.77 -4.32
CA ALA A 156 9.93 7.34 -3.22
C ALA A 156 10.81 7.40 -1.96
#